data_AF-A0A655A6V6-F1
#
_entry.id   AF-A0A655A6V6-F1
#
_cell.length_a   1.000
_cell.length_b   1.000
_cell.length_c   1.000
_cell.angle_alpha   90.00
_cell.angle_beta   90.00
_cell.angle_gamma   90.00
#
_symmetry.space_group_name_H-M   'P 1'
#
loop_
_entity.id
_entity.type
_entity.pdbx_description
1 polymer ?
#
loop_
_entity_poly.entity_id
_entity_poly.type
_entity_poly.pdbx_seq_one_letter_code
_entity_poly.pdbx_strand_id
1 'polypeptide(L)'
;MGLVCLQAAAVLGRPSAEDVDPDTEFGDLGFDSLTAVELRNRLKTATGLTLPPTVIFDHPTPTAVAEYVAQQMSGSRPTESGDPTSQVVEPAAAEVSVHA
;
A
#
# COMPACT_ATOMS: atom_id res chain seq x y z
N MET A 1 -9.45 -11.87 1.13
CA MET A 1 -9.29 -11.38 -0.25
C MET A 1 -10.41 -10.41 -0.65
N GLY A 2 -11.69 -10.81 -0.65
CA GLY A 2 -12.79 -9.95 -1.15
C GLY A 2 -12.94 -8.55 -0.52
N LEU A 3 -12.60 -8.36 0.76
CA LEU A 3 -12.69 -7.04 1.41
C LEU A 3 -11.70 -6.02 0.80
N VAL A 4 -10.46 -6.41 0.51
CA VAL A 4 -9.44 -5.50 -0.01
C VAL A 4 -9.75 -5.10 -1.44
N CYS A 5 -10.09 -6.06 -2.31
CA CYS A 5 -10.51 -5.77 -3.68
C CYS A 5 -11.78 -4.91 -3.71
N LEU A 6 -12.73 -5.12 -2.78
CA LEU A 6 -13.93 -4.29 -2.68
C LEU A 6 -13.60 -2.83 -2.29
N GLN A 7 -12.72 -2.62 -1.30
CA GLN A 7 -12.30 -1.27 -0.94
C GLN A 7 -11.48 -0.62 -2.05
N ALA A 8 -10.65 -1.40 -2.75
CA ALA A 8 -9.87 -0.93 -3.89
C ALA A 8 -10.77 -0.49 -5.06
N ALA A 9 -11.78 -1.32 -5.39
CA ALA A 9 -12.79 -0.99 -6.38
C ALA A 9 -13.51 0.31 -6.03
N ALA A 10 -13.92 0.48 -4.76
CA ALA A 10 -14.57 1.69 -4.30
C ALA A 10 -13.70 2.96 -4.39
N VAL A 11 -12.38 2.83 -4.20
CA VAL A 11 -11.42 3.95 -4.36
C VAL A 11 -11.21 4.29 -5.83
N LEU A 12 -11.12 3.27 -6.70
CA LEU A 12 -10.96 3.43 -8.14
C LEU A 12 -12.27 3.75 -8.88
N GLY A 13 -13.40 3.81 -8.18
CA GLY A 13 -14.72 4.02 -8.79
C GLY A 13 -15.19 2.86 -9.66
N ARG A 14 -14.68 1.64 -9.41
CA ARG A 14 -15.09 0.41 -10.10
C ARG A 14 -16.36 -0.17 -9.45
N PRO A 15 -17.26 -0.78 -10.24
CA PRO A 15 -18.55 -1.24 -9.75
C PRO A 15 -18.45 -2.49 -8.86
N SER A 16 -17.41 -3.31 -9.00
CA SER A 16 -17.28 -4.55 -8.23
C SER A 16 -15.83 -4.93 -7.94
N ALA A 17 -15.65 -5.77 -6.93
CA ALA A 17 -14.33 -6.28 -6.52
C ALA A 17 -13.70 -7.20 -7.58
N GLU A 18 -14.50 -7.77 -8.47
CA GLU A 18 -14.05 -8.59 -9.60
C GLU A 18 -13.38 -7.79 -10.72
N ASP A 19 -13.66 -6.48 -10.81
CA ASP A 19 -12.96 -5.57 -11.73
C ASP A 19 -11.54 -5.22 -11.26
N VAL A 20 -11.14 -5.68 -10.06
CA VAL A 20 -9.82 -5.46 -9.48
C VAL A 20 -9.09 -6.78 -9.44
N ASP A 21 -8.05 -6.88 -10.27
CA ASP A 21 -7.18 -8.05 -10.27
C ASP A 21 -6.35 -8.09 -8.97
N PRO A 22 -6.42 -9.19 -8.20
CA PRO A 22 -5.81 -9.26 -6.87
C PRO A 22 -4.30 -9.52 -6.88
N ASP A 23 -3.75 -9.98 -8.01
CA ASP A 23 -2.32 -10.24 -8.21
C ASP A 23 -1.62 -9.08 -8.92
N THR A 24 -2.37 -8.16 -9.51
CA THR A 24 -1.84 -6.96 -10.16
C THR A 24 -1.43 -5.91 -9.13
N GLU A 25 -0.32 -5.24 -9.40
CA GLU A 25 0.18 -4.16 -8.55
C GLU A 25 -0.76 -2.96 -8.54
N PHE A 26 -0.88 -2.31 -7.39
CA PHE A 26 -1.70 -1.10 -7.21
C PHE A 26 -1.35 -0.02 -8.24
N GLY A 27 -0.06 0.18 -8.55
CA GLY A 27 0.37 1.16 -9.55
C GLY A 27 -0.18 0.87 -10.95
N ASP A 28 -0.21 -0.40 -11.36
CA ASP A 28 -0.74 -0.82 -12.67
C ASP A 28 -2.28 -0.77 -12.71
N LEU A 29 -2.93 -1.00 -11.55
CA LEU A 29 -4.37 -0.79 -11.37
C LEU A 29 -4.80 0.69 -11.39
N GLY A 30 -3.83 1.63 -11.40
CA GLY A 30 -4.08 3.07 -11.39
C GLY A 30 -4.18 3.69 -9.99
N PHE A 31 -3.54 3.08 -8.99
CA PHE A 31 -3.37 3.72 -7.69
C PHE A 31 -2.17 4.67 -7.67
N ASP A 32 -2.44 5.88 -7.20
CA ASP A 32 -1.45 6.89 -6.81
C ASP A 32 -1.32 6.99 -5.28
N SER A 33 -0.35 7.77 -4.82
CA SER A 33 -0.09 8.06 -3.40
C SER A 33 -1.35 8.48 -2.60
N LEU A 34 -2.27 9.26 -3.22
CA LEU A 34 -3.51 9.67 -2.56
C LEU A 34 -4.50 8.50 -2.41
N THR A 35 -4.70 7.73 -3.47
CA THR A 35 -5.61 6.58 -3.45
C THR A 35 -5.11 5.46 -2.53
N ALA A 36 -3.80 5.28 -2.40
CA ALA A 36 -3.18 4.35 -1.46
C ALA A 36 -3.50 4.73 0.00
N VAL A 37 -3.42 6.02 0.32
CA VAL A 37 -3.79 6.57 1.63
C VAL A 37 -5.28 6.37 1.92
N GLU A 38 -6.14 6.60 0.92
CA GLU A 38 -7.58 6.37 1.03
C GLU A 38 -7.94 4.90 1.25
N LEU A 39 -7.36 3.99 0.47
CA LEU A 39 -7.56 2.55 0.67
C LEU A 39 -7.16 2.13 2.08
N ARG A 40 -5.99 2.57 2.56
CA ARG A 40 -5.55 2.32 3.93
C ARG A 40 -6.55 2.85 4.97
N ASN A 41 -7.06 4.08 4.80
CA ASN A 41 -8.04 4.66 5.72
C ASN A 41 -9.35 3.86 5.77
N ARG A 42 -9.82 3.39 4.61
CA ARG A 42 -11.00 2.55 4.49
C ARG A 42 -10.79 1.18 5.12
N LEU A 43 -9.64 0.55 4.87
CA LEU A 43 -9.28 -0.72 5.50
C LEU A 43 -9.20 -0.59 7.02
N LYS A 44 -8.55 0.47 7.53
CA LYS A 44 -8.54 0.77 8.97
C LYS A 44 -9.96 0.89 9.54
N THR A 45 -10.86 1.57 8.84
CA THR A 45 -12.25 1.75 9.29
C THR A 45 -13.03 0.44 9.28
N ALA A 46 -12.86 -0.37 8.23
CA ALA A 46 -13.56 -1.65 8.08
C ALA A 46 -13.04 -2.74 9.03
N THR A 47 -11.74 -2.72 9.34
CA THR A 47 -11.06 -3.77 10.13
C THR A 47 -10.83 -3.38 11.58
N GLY A 48 -10.88 -2.09 11.90
CA GLY A 48 -10.47 -1.56 13.21
C GLY A 48 -8.95 -1.59 13.45
N LEU A 49 -8.14 -2.02 12.47
CA LEU A 49 -6.69 -2.14 12.63
C LEU A 49 -5.96 -0.82 12.35
N THR A 50 -4.90 -0.56 13.10
CA THR A 50 -3.94 0.49 12.76
C THR A 50 -2.96 -0.04 11.73
N LEU A 51 -3.15 0.34 10.46
CA LEU A 51 -2.25 -0.01 9.37
C LEU A 51 -1.18 1.07 9.18
N PRO A 52 0.09 0.71 8.99
CA PRO A 52 1.14 1.67 8.72
C PRO A 52 0.93 2.37 7.36
N PRO A 53 1.38 3.62 7.21
CA PRO A 53 1.21 4.37 5.96
C PRO A 53 1.99 3.76 4.79
N THR A 54 3.00 2.93 5.08
CA THR A 54 3.83 2.23 4.10
C THR A 54 3.23 0.91 3.63
N VAL A 55 2.13 0.42 4.22
CA VAL A 55 1.62 -0.94 3.94
C VAL A 55 1.32 -1.19 2.45
N ILE A 56 0.86 -0.17 1.72
CA ILE A 56 0.57 -0.29 0.29
C ILE A 56 1.85 -0.34 -0.56
N PHE A 57 2.94 0.24 -0.06
CA PHE A 57 4.25 0.21 -0.73
C PHE A 57 5.03 -1.06 -0.37
N ASP A 58 4.86 -1.57 0.85
CA ASP A 58 5.45 -2.83 1.32
C ASP A 58 4.73 -4.05 0.71
N HIS A 59 3.43 -3.90 0.46
CA HIS A 59 2.56 -4.90 -0.14
C HIS A 59 1.86 -4.29 -1.36
N PRO A 60 2.52 -4.30 -2.53
CA PRO A 60 2.04 -3.60 -3.72
C PRO A 60 0.84 -4.28 -4.38
N THR A 61 0.35 -5.42 -3.88
CA THR A 61 -0.80 -6.13 -4.44
C THR A 61 -1.97 -6.25 -3.45
N PRO A 62 -3.22 -6.28 -3.94
CA PRO A 62 -4.40 -6.50 -3.10
C PRO A 62 -4.34 -7.80 -2.28
N THR A 63 -3.81 -8.89 -2.86
CA THR A 63 -3.60 -10.16 -2.16
C THR A 63 -2.65 -9.99 -0.97
N ALA A 64 -1.49 -9.36 -1.17
CA ALA A 64 -0.50 -9.20 -0.10
C ALA A 64 -1.03 -8.34 1.06
N VAL A 65 -1.76 -7.25 0.77
CA VAL A 65 -2.42 -6.43 1.80
C VAL A 65 -3.48 -7.24 2.56
N ALA A 66 -4.26 -8.05 1.85
CA ALA A 66 -5.28 -8.88 2.48
C ALA A 66 -4.69 -9.95 3.39
N GLU A 67 -3.56 -10.55 3.03
CA GLU A 67 -2.83 -11.47 3.89
C GLU A 67 -2.26 -10.77 5.12
N TYR A 68 -1.68 -9.58 4.96
CA TYR A 68 -1.20 -8.76 6.08
C TYR A 68 -2.31 -8.45 7.08
N VAL A 69 -3.47 -8.00 6.58
CA VAL A 69 -4.65 -7.72 7.41
C VAL A 69 -5.14 -8.98 8.12
N ALA A 70 -5.20 -10.12 7.43
CA ALA A 70 -5.64 -11.39 8.02
C ALA A 70 -4.70 -11.86 9.14
N GLN A 71 -3.39 -11.69 8.97
CA GLN A 71 -2.39 -12.00 9.99
C GLN A 71 -2.55 -11.13 11.24
N GLN A 72 -2.76 -9.81 11.04
CA GLN A 72 -3.00 -8.87 12.13
C GLN A 72 -4.28 -9.18 12.92
N MET A 73 -5.34 -9.63 12.24
CA MET A 73 -6.58 -10.06 12.92
C MET A 73 -6.44 -11.39 13.67
N SER A 74 -5.56 -12.27 13.21
CA SER A 74 -5.40 -13.62 13.77
C SER A 74 -4.53 -13.66 15.05
N GLY A 75 -4.02 -12.52 15.51
CA GLY A 75 -3.39 -12.40 16.83
C GLY A 75 -1.88 -12.66 16.86
N SER A 76 -1.20 -12.67 15.72
CA SER A 76 0.26 -12.68 15.68
C SER A 76 0.74 -11.26 15.95
N ARG A 77 1.42 -11.01 17.08
CA ARG A 77 2.25 -9.80 17.21
C ARG A 77 3.12 -9.73 15.95
N PRO A 78 3.05 -8.68 15.13
CA PRO A 78 4.04 -8.52 14.07
C PRO A 78 5.36 -8.38 14.81
N THR A 79 6.20 -9.42 14.73
CA THR A 79 7.60 -9.30 15.05
C THR A 79 8.11 -8.20 14.15
N GLU A 80 8.63 -7.15 14.77
CA GLU A 80 9.42 -6.11 14.16
C GLU A 80 10.34 -6.74 13.11
N SER A 81 9.96 -6.59 11.85
CA SER A 81 10.80 -6.86 10.68
C SER A 81 10.50 -5.79 9.65
N GLY A 82 10.49 -4.55 10.12
CA GLY A 82 11.08 -3.47 9.35
C GLY A 82 12.53 -3.41 9.80
N ASP A 83 13.38 -4.23 9.19
CA ASP A 83 14.82 -4.05 9.32
C ASP A 83 15.17 -2.65 8.77
N PRO A 84 15.74 -1.76 9.58
CA PRO A 84 16.20 -0.46 9.13
C PRO A 84 17.54 -0.64 8.41
N THR A 85 17.54 -1.33 7.27
CA THR A 85 18.71 -1.40 6.38
C THR A 85 18.29 -1.19 4.92
N SER A 86 17.80 0.01 4.64
CA SER A 86 18.24 0.68 3.42
C SER A 86 18.28 2.19 3.64
N GLN A 87 19.03 2.57 4.67
CA GLN A 87 19.81 3.79 4.60
C GLN A 87 21.24 3.39 4.20
N VAL A 88 21.47 3.22 2.90
CA VAL A 88 22.76 3.63 2.33
C VAL A 88 22.55 5.07 1.87
N VAL A 89 23.08 5.95 2.71
CA VAL A 89 23.50 7.30 2.34
C VAL A 89 24.46 7.24 1.15
N GLU A 90 24.50 8.27 0.30
CA GLU A 90 25.66 9.17 0.20
C GLU A 90 25.41 10.24 -0.90
N PRO A 91 26.10 11.39 -0.84
CA PRO A 91 25.62 12.71 -1.24
C PRO A 91 26.35 13.27 -2.47
N ALA A 92 25.92 14.42 -3.02
CA ALA A 92 26.78 15.57 -3.35
C ALA A 92 26.10 16.60 -4.28
N ALA A 93 26.13 17.84 -3.80
CA ALA A 93 26.45 19.10 -4.48
C ALA A 93 25.84 19.47 -5.86
N ALA A 94 25.26 20.67 -5.85
CA ALA A 94 25.13 21.66 -6.90
C ALA A 94 25.92 21.45 -8.20
N GLU A 95 25.27 21.81 -9.32
CA GLU A 95 25.83 22.75 -10.31
C GLU A 95 24.65 23.48 -11.00
N VAL A 96 24.53 24.78 -10.73
CA VAL A 96 23.91 25.73 -11.65
C VAL A 96 24.80 25.76 -12.88
N SER A 97 24.25 25.53 -14.08
CA SER A 97 24.95 25.92 -15.29
C SER A 97 24.00 26.42 -16.38
N VAL A 98 24.42 27.55 -16.94
CA VAL A 98 23.76 28.44 -17.89
C VAL A 98 24.01 27.98 -19.33
N HIS A 99 23.00 28.09 -20.18
CA HIS A 99 23.11 28.25 -21.64
C HIS A 99 21.72 28.69 -22.14
N ALA A 100 21.51 29.81 -22.84
CA ALA A 100 22.39 30.62 -23.66
C ALA A 100 21.95 32.10 -23.65
#